data_AF-A0A2N2WWN4-F1
#
_entry.id   AF-A0A2N2WWN4-F1
#
_cell.length_a   1.000
_cell.length_b   1.000
_cell.length_c   1.000
_cell.angle_alpha   90.00
_cell.angle_beta   90.00
_cell.angle_gamma   90.00
#
_symmetry.space_group_name_H-M   'P 1'
#
loop_
_entity.id
_entity.type
_entity.pdbx_description
1 polymer ?
#
loop_
_entity_poly.entity_id
_entity_poly.type
_entity_poly.pdbx_seq_one_letter_code
_entity_poly.pdbx_strand_id
1 'polypeptide(L)'
;MQNLDLSILEKIPEPNLKVILEIEPLAPLSMVSELPGSYYKTLKSPDKKMLCGLFENILGWHISLAHRKEIIKELTTGRKKQAKKNPQLEFVDKTKGSTYSPLLMDYFEIILSVIPEIGLYDDLWSKAYRRADAIVHPKGTFNISYDLISLKRELKRSEKNPKQIDDSTLEKLFKDNIEQFPQYYSTPTTREYVFVNGMYEIQIIIDHDLYKLLKEQLLSENLGFLGTSEGWVNLKFREV
;
A
#
# COMPACT_ATOMS: atom_id res chain seq x y z
N MET A 1 4.05 -13.02 -18.57
CA MET A 1 4.89 -12.06 -17.82
C MET A 1 5.91 -11.52 -18.79
N GLN A 2 5.96 -10.21 -19.05
CA GLN A 2 7.19 -9.63 -19.58
C GLN A 2 8.33 -9.90 -18.57
N ASN A 3 9.56 -10.05 -19.05
CA ASN A 3 10.74 -10.50 -18.30
C ASN A 3 11.02 -9.66 -17.03
N LEU A 4 10.30 -9.93 -15.93
CA LEU A 4 10.63 -9.44 -14.60
C LEU A 4 11.73 -10.33 -14.05
N ASP A 5 12.91 -9.76 -13.84
CA ASP A 5 14.00 -10.46 -13.17
C ASP A 5 13.74 -10.50 -11.66
N LEU A 6 13.42 -11.70 -11.17
CA LEU A 6 13.21 -11.99 -9.74
C LEU A 6 14.32 -12.90 -9.17
N SER A 7 15.41 -13.10 -9.92
CA SER A 7 16.48 -14.05 -9.57
C SER A 7 17.14 -13.74 -8.23
N ILE A 8 17.18 -12.47 -7.82
CA ILE A 8 17.67 -12.06 -6.50
C ILE A 8 16.94 -12.77 -5.36
N LEU A 9 15.64 -13.05 -5.52
CA LEU A 9 14.81 -13.65 -4.48
C LEU A 9 15.18 -15.11 -4.18
N GLU A 10 15.85 -15.79 -5.11
CA GLU A 10 16.34 -17.17 -4.93
C GLU A 10 17.58 -17.23 -4.01
N LYS A 11 18.37 -16.15 -3.98
CA LYS A 11 19.59 -16.04 -3.18
C LYS A 11 19.26 -15.82 -1.70
N ILE A 12 20.20 -16.20 -0.83
CA ILE A 12 20.13 -15.85 0.59
C ILE A 12 20.50 -14.36 0.70
N PRO A 13 19.70 -13.52 1.37
CA PRO A 13 20.00 -12.10 1.52
C PRO A 13 21.20 -11.93 2.44
N GLU A 14 22.15 -11.10 2.04
CA GLU A 14 23.36 -10.79 2.80
C GLU A 14 23.49 -9.26 2.96
N PRO A 15 22.66 -8.63 3.81
CA PRO A 15 22.75 -7.21 4.07
C PRO A 15 24.08 -6.87 4.76
N ASN A 16 25.04 -6.37 3.98
CA ASN A 16 26.41 -6.12 4.43
C ASN A 16 26.95 -4.73 4.03
N LEU A 17 26.28 -4.04 3.11
CA LEU A 17 26.71 -2.74 2.59
C LEU A 17 25.98 -1.62 3.31
N LYS A 18 26.72 -0.68 3.89
CA LYS A 18 26.14 0.52 4.53
C LYS A 18 26.02 1.64 3.51
N VAL A 19 24.81 2.17 3.34
CA VAL A 19 24.53 3.30 2.45
C VAL A 19 23.55 4.28 3.10
N ILE A 20 23.49 5.50 2.59
CA ILE A 20 22.46 6.48 2.89
C ILE A 20 21.50 6.53 1.70
N LEU A 21 20.23 6.30 1.98
CA LEU A 21 19.13 6.52 1.06
C LEU A 21 18.59 7.93 1.28
N GLU A 22 18.70 8.78 0.26
CA GLU A 22 18.10 10.10 0.19
C GLU A 22 16.74 9.98 -0.49
N ILE A 23 15.67 10.43 0.18
CA ILE A 23 14.32 10.46 -0.37
C ILE A 23 13.83 11.91 -0.32
N GLU A 24 13.69 12.51 -1.49
CA GLU A 24 13.15 13.86 -1.67
C GLU A 24 11.67 13.77 -2.07
N PRO A 25 10.74 14.21 -1.21
CA PRO A 25 9.32 14.25 -1.55
C PRO A 25 9.03 15.31 -2.61
N LEU A 26 8.42 14.89 -3.72
CA LEU A 26 7.95 15.77 -4.79
C LEU A 26 6.46 16.13 -4.65
N ALA A 27 5.78 15.43 -3.74
CA ALA A 27 4.39 15.67 -3.35
C ALA A 27 4.21 15.40 -1.85
N PRO A 28 3.15 15.93 -1.22
CA PRO A 28 2.77 15.54 0.13
C PRO A 28 2.57 14.02 0.24
N LEU A 29 3.10 13.43 1.30
CA LEU A 29 3.08 11.98 1.48
C LEU A 29 2.00 11.58 2.48
N SER A 30 1.37 10.42 2.23
CA SER A 30 0.53 9.76 3.24
C SER A 30 1.09 8.37 3.53
N MET A 31 1.93 8.32 4.57
CA MET A 31 2.68 7.13 5.00
C MET A 31 1.92 6.39 6.10
N VAL A 32 0.78 5.81 5.75
CA VAL A 32 -0.08 5.08 6.71
C VAL A 32 0.40 3.63 6.83
N SER A 33 0.78 3.18 8.03
CA SER A 33 1.34 1.84 8.26
C SER A 33 0.29 0.72 8.26
N GLU A 34 -0.89 0.97 8.81
CA GLU A 34 -1.99 0.01 8.91
C GLU A 34 -3.32 0.68 8.55
N LEU A 35 -4.25 -0.09 7.98
CA LEU A 35 -5.59 0.42 7.64
C LEU A 35 -6.34 0.81 8.93
N PRO A 36 -6.50 2.11 9.22
CA PRO A 36 -7.21 2.54 10.42
C PRO A 36 -8.72 2.52 10.17
N GLY A 37 -9.49 2.51 11.26
CA GLY A 37 -10.96 2.46 11.20
C GLY A 37 -11.59 3.69 10.53
N SER A 38 -11.22 4.90 10.98
CA SER A 38 -11.88 6.15 10.55
C SER A 38 -10.93 7.28 10.15
N TYR A 39 -9.67 7.27 10.60
CA TYR A 39 -8.71 8.35 10.36
C TYR A 39 -7.35 7.79 9.94
N TYR A 40 -6.88 8.19 8.76
CA TYR A 40 -5.62 7.73 8.16
C TYR A 40 -4.46 8.61 8.62
N LYS A 41 -3.91 8.29 9.80
CA LYS A 41 -2.74 8.99 10.36
C LYS A 41 -1.46 8.62 9.61
N THR A 42 -0.65 9.63 9.26
CA THR A 42 0.63 9.40 8.58
C THR A 42 1.76 9.21 9.59
N LEU A 43 2.73 8.37 9.24
CA LEU A 43 4.01 8.32 9.93
C LEU A 43 4.84 9.57 9.60
N LYS A 44 5.78 9.90 10.49
CA LYS A 44 6.75 11.00 10.31
C LYS A 44 7.97 10.59 9.47
N SER A 45 8.19 9.30 9.29
CA SER A 45 9.28 8.71 8.52
C SER A 45 8.76 7.40 7.93
N PRO A 46 9.18 7.01 6.72
CA PRO A 46 8.74 5.76 6.12
C PRO A 46 9.23 4.57 6.94
N ASP A 47 8.36 3.56 7.07
CA ASP A 47 8.74 2.29 7.66
C ASP A 47 9.42 1.37 6.63
N LYS A 48 9.97 0.26 7.11
CA LYS A 48 10.66 -0.72 6.27
C LYS A 48 9.76 -1.33 5.19
N LYS A 49 8.47 -1.48 5.47
CA LYS A 49 7.49 -2.03 4.52
C LYS A 49 7.25 -1.06 3.36
N MET A 50 7.17 0.24 3.66
CA MET A 50 7.05 1.30 2.68
C MET A 50 8.31 1.40 1.82
N LEU A 51 9.50 1.28 2.42
CA LEU A 51 10.75 1.24 1.66
C LEU A 51 10.85 0.00 0.76
N CYS A 52 10.33 -1.16 1.19
CA CYS A 52 10.21 -2.32 0.30
C CYS A 52 9.31 -2.02 -0.91
N GLY A 53 8.12 -1.44 -0.66
CA GLY A 53 7.21 -1.05 -1.73
C GLY A 53 7.83 -0.06 -2.71
N LEU A 54 8.61 0.89 -2.18
CA LEU A 54 9.35 1.86 -2.98
C LEU A 54 10.43 1.20 -3.84
N PHE A 55 11.26 0.32 -3.28
CA PHE A 55 12.29 -0.41 -4.04
C PHE A 55 11.68 -1.32 -5.10
N GLU A 56 10.62 -2.05 -4.76
CA GLU A 56 9.90 -2.87 -5.73
C GLU A 56 9.31 -2.02 -6.86
N ASN A 57 8.81 -0.82 -6.56
CA ASN A 57 8.31 0.10 -7.58
C ASN A 57 9.43 0.63 -8.48
N ILE A 58 10.59 0.99 -7.94
CA ILE A 58 11.76 1.40 -8.73
C ILE A 58 12.17 0.27 -9.69
N LEU A 59 12.23 -0.98 -9.21
CA LEU A 59 12.53 -2.15 -10.03
C LEU A 59 11.42 -2.54 -11.02
N GLY A 60 10.30 -1.80 -11.05
CA GLY A 60 9.16 -2.06 -11.94
C GLY A 60 8.34 -3.30 -11.56
N TRP A 61 8.42 -3.78 -10.31
CA TRP A 61 7.75 -5.00 -9.84
C TRP A 61 6.27 -4.77 -9.51
N HIS A 62 5.48 -4.46 -10.54
CA HIS A 62 4.03 -4.31 -10.47
C HIS A 62 3.31 -5.66 -10.56
N ILE A 63 3.49 -6.48 -9.53
CA ILE A 63 3.00 -7.87 -9.48
C ILE A 63 1.58 -7.92 -8.92
N SER A 64 0.68 -8.63 -9.60
CA SER A 64 -0.69 -8.86 -9.15
C SER A 64 -0.74 -9.61 -7.80
N LEU A 65 -1.81 -9.41 -7.03
CA LEU A 65 -1.98 -10.09 -5.73
C LEU A 65 -1.96 -11.62 -5.86
N ALA A 66 -2.46 -12.18 -6.96
CA ALA A 66 -2.47 -13.62 -7.19
C ALA A 66 -1.04 -14.16 -7.37
N HIS A 67 -0.28 -13.61 -8.32
CA HIS A 67 1.11 -14.03 -8.55
C HIS A 67 2.02 -13.74 -7.35
N ARG A 68 1.78 -12.62 -6.64
CA ARG A 68 2.56 -12.29 -5.43
C ARG A 68 2.38 -13.35 -4.33
N LYS A 69 1.18 -13.90 -4.17
CA LYS A 69 0.93 -15.01 -3.22
C LYS A 69 1.68 -16.28 -3.62
N GLU A 70 1.74 -16.59 -4.91
CA GLU A 70 2.49 -17.74 -5.44
C GLU A 70 3.99 -17.59 -5.17
N ILE A 71 4.57 -16.43 -5.51
CA ILE A 71 5.98 -16.10 -5.27
C ILE A 71 6.31 -16.23 -3.77
N ILE A 72 5.50 -15.65 -2.90
CA ILE A 72 5.73 -15.73 -1.44
C ILE A 72 5.68 -17.16 -0.93
N LYS A 73 4.79 -18.00 -1.47
CA LYS A 73 4.71 -19.42 -1.10
C LYS A 73 5.99 -20.17 -1.50
N GLU A 74 6.51 -19.89 -2.68
CA GLU A 74 7.78 -20.45 -3.16
C GLU A 74 8.96 -19.96 -2.33
N LEU A 75 9.06 -18.65 -2.08
CA LEU A 75 10.10 -18.06 -1.24
C LEU A 75 10.06 -18.60 0.18
N THR A 76 8.88 -18.71 0.78
CA THR A 76 8.72 -19.29 2.12
C THR A 76 9.23 -20.74 2.15
N THR A 77 8.96 -21.51 1.09
CA THR A 77 9.43 -22.89 0.97
C THR A 77 10.95 -22.96 0.80
N GLY A 78 11.51 -22.08 -0.05
CA GLY A 78 12.96 -21.95 -0.25
C GLY A 78 13.69 -21.54 1.02
N ARG A 79 13.21 -20.50 1.70
CA ARG A 79 13.74 -19.99 2.97
C ARG A 79 13.70 -21.04 4.06
N LYS A 80 12.60 -21.80 4.20
CA LYS A 80 12.53 -22.94 5.14
C LYS A 80 13.58 -24.01 4.85
N LYS A 81 13.88 -24.30 3.58
CA LYS A 81 14.94 -25.25 3.20
C LYS A 81 16.33 -24.69 3.52
N GLN A 82 16.55 -23.40 3.30
CA GLN A 82 17.81 -22.70 3.62
C GLN A 82 18.04 -22.63 5.13
N ALA A 83 17.01 -22.28 5.92
CA ALA A 83 17.04 -22.23 7.38
C ALA A 83 17.36 -23.58 8.03
N LYS A 84 16.90 -24.71 7.45
CA LYS A 84 17.30 -26.05 7.90
C LYS A 84 18.79 -26.32 7.75
N LYS A 85 19.44 -25.69 6.77
CA LYS A 85 20.89 -25.82 6.52
C LYS A 85 21.71 -24.79 7.29
N ASN A 86 21.12 -23.63 7.58
CA ASN A 86 21.74 -22.56 8.37
C ASN A 86 20.75 -22.07 9.45
N PRO A 87 20.88 -22.54 10.69
CA PRO A 87 19.95 -22.23 11.80
C PRO A 87 19.86 -20.75 12.18
N GLN A 88 20.78 -19.90 11.72
CA GLN A 88 20.77 -18.46 11.96
C GLN A 88 19.72 -17.71 11.10
N LEU A 89 19.15 -18.38 10.08
CA LEU A 89 18.11 -17.81 9.23
C LEU A 89 16.72 -18.11 9.83
N GLU A 90 16.16 -17.17 10.57
CA GLU A 90 14.77 -17.26 11.04
C GLU A 90 13.81 -16.70 9.98
N PHE A 91 12.78 -17.48 9.62
CA PHE A 91 11.71 -16.99 8.74
C PHE A 91 10.67 -16.24 9.56
N VAL A 92 10.53 -14.93 9.30
CA VAL A 92 9.51 -14.08 9.93
C VAL A 92 8.44 -13.72 8.90
N ASP A 93 7.19 -14.11 9.15
CA ASP A 93 6.06 -13.69 8.33
C ASP A 93 5.71 -12.22 8.61
N LYS A 94 6.13 -11.34 7.69
CA LYS A 94 5.94 -9.90 7.78
C LYS A 94 4.67 -9.42 7.05
N THR A 95 3.74 -10.32 6.69
CA THR A 95 2.51 -9.96 5.95
C THR A 95 1.39 -9.37 6.83
N LYS A 96 1.54 -9.34 8.16
CA LYS A 96 0.52 -8.77 9.07
C LYS A 96 0.32 -7.26 8.88
N GLY A 97 -0.92 -6.79 8.98
CA GLY A 97 -1.29 -5.36 9.02
C GLY A 97 -1.63 -4.70 7.66
N SER A 98 -1.33 -5.35 6.53
CA SER A 98 -1.63 -4.80 5.18
C SER A 98 -1.98 -5.91 4.19
N THR A 99 -2.74 -5.59 3.14
CA THR A 99 -2.95 -6.50 1.99
C THR A 99 -1.71 -6.64 1.11
N TYR A 100 -0.77 -5.70 1.24
CA TYR A 100 0.53 -5.74 0.58
C TYR A 100 1.48 -6.67 1.33
N SER A 101 2.15 -7.55 0.57
CA SER A 101 3.13 -8.50 1.07
C SER A 101 4.49 -8.24 0.43
N PRO A 102 5.45 -7.63 1.17
CA PRO A 102 6.75 -7.24 0.63
C PRO A 102 7.66 -8.45 0.36
N LEU A 103 8.43 -8.39 -0.73
CA LEU A 103 9.38 -9.42 -1.17
C LEU A 103 10.82 -9.15 -0.69
N LEU A 104 11.15 -7.88 -0.43
CA LEU A 104 12.51 -7.42 -0.13
C LEU A 104 12.80 -7.19 1.37
N MET A 105 11.92 -7.62 2.28
CA MET A 105 12.03 -7.31 3.72
C MET A 105 13.29 -7.82 4.42
N ASP A 106 13.97 -8.79 3.84
CA ASP A 106 15.17 -9.43 4.42
C ASP A 106 16.47 -8.93 3.76
N TYR A 107 16.36 -8.11 2.71
CA TYR A 107 17.51 -7.64 1.92
C TYR A 107 18.10 -6.32 2.42
N PHE A 108 17.50 -5.70 3.44
CA PHE A 108 18.08 -4.52 4.07
C PHE A 108 17.59 -4.36 5.49
N GLU A 109 18.26 -3.54 6.28
CA GLU A 109 17.83 -3.08 7.60
C GLU A 109 17.98 -1.56 7.71
N ILE A 110 17.02 -0.91 8.39
CA ILE A 110 17.10 0.52 8.68
C ILE A 110 17.91 0.70 9.97
N ILE A 111 18.96 1.50 9.92
CA ILE A 111 19.78 1.82 11.09
C ILE A 111 19.30 3.11 11.74
N LEU A 112 19.24 4.18 10.93
CA LEU A 112 18.96 5.53 11.40
C LEU A 112 18.16 6.28 10.34
N SER A 113 17.22 7.11 10.77
CA SER A 113 16.47 8.00 9.88
C SER A 113 16.59 9.42 10.40
N VAL A 114 17.15 10.30 9.58
CA VAL A 114 17.14 11.74 9.79
C VAL A 114 15.86 12.27 9.17
N ILE A 115 14.99 12.78 10.04
CA ILE A 115 13.69 13.34 9.65
C ILE A 115 13.90 14.84 9.41
N PRO A 116 13.62 15.35 8.20
CA PRO A 116 13.67 16.78 7.90
C PRO A 116 12.58 17.56 8.65
N GLU A 117 12.54 18.89 8.46
CA GLU A 117 11.42 19.67 8.96
C GLU A 117 10.13 19.24 8.23
N ILE A 118 9.10 18.93 9.01
CA ILE A 118 7.81 18.44 8.51
C ILE A 118 6.68 19.33 8.96
N GLY A 119 5.66 19.46 8.10
CA GLY A 119 4.35 19.94 8.51
C GLY A 119 3.26 18.93 8.14
N LEU A 120 2.17 18.97 8.91
CA LEU A 120 1.07 18.02 8.81
C LEU A 120 -0.22 18.78 8.47
N TYR A 121 -1.04 18.19 7.63
CA TYR A 121 -2.38 18.68 7.35
C TYR A 121 -3.32 17.53 7.00
N ASP A 122 -4.62 17.77 7.21
CA ASP A 122 -5.67 16.84 6.84
C ASP A 122 -6.30 17.24 5.51
N ASP A 123 -6.57 16.24 4.67
CA ASP A 123 -7.34 16.42 3.43
C ASP A 123 -8.35 15.28 3.24
N LEU A 124 -9.31 15.50 2.34
CA LEU A 124 -10.32 14.52 1.96
C LEU A 124 -9.77 13.61 0.87
N TRP A 125 -9.57 12.35 1.23
CA TRP A 125 -9.21 11.31 0.29
C TRP A 125 -10.45 10.51 -0.15
N SER A 126 -10.63 10.36 -1.46
CA SER A 126 -11.75 9.62 -2.03
C SER A 126 -11.43 8.12 -2.09
N LYS A 127 -12.07 7.33 -1.22
CA LYS A 127 -11.95 5.88 -1.28
C LYS A 127 -12.93 5.32 -2.31
N ALA A 128 -12.39 4.81 -3.42
CA ALA A 128 -13.18 4.13 -4.43
C ALA A 128 -13.57 2.73 -3.94
N TYR A 129 -14.85 2.50 -3.70
CA TYR A 129 -15.37 1.19 -3.36
C TYR A 129 -15.94 0.51 -4.60
N ARG A 130 -15.49 -0.72 -4.87
CA ARG A 130 -16.14 -1.66 -5.78
C ARG A 130 -16.71 -2.78 -4.94
N ARG A 131 -17.96 -2.64 -4.48
CA ARG A 131 -18.61 -3.67 -3.65
C ARG A 131 -20.01 -3.96 -4.18
N ALA A 132 -20.09 -5.00 -4.99
CA ALA A 132 -21.35 -5.58 -5.47
C ALA A 132 -22.23 -6.17 -4.35
N ASP A 133 -21.63 -6.43 -3.18
CA ASP A 133 -22.19 -7.28 -2.13
C ASP A 133 -22.48 -6.56 -0.80
N ALA A 134 -22.15 -5.27 -0.68
CA ALA A 134 -22.20 -4.55 0.60
C ALA A 134 -23.27 -3.47 0.64
N ILE A 135 -24.10 -3.47 1.70
CA ILE A 135 -25.06 -2.40 2.06
C ILE A 135 -24.45 -0.99 2.11
N VAL A 136 -23.13 -0.89 2.29
CA VAL A 136 -22.39 0.39 2.28
C VAL A 136 -22.50 1.07 0.91
N HIS A 137 -22.60 0.30 -0.18
CA HIS A 137 -22.69 0.81 -1.55
C HIS A 137 -23.95 1.65 -1.80
N PRO A 138 -25.18 1.13 -1.64
CA PRO A 138 -26.40 1.92 -1.84
C PRO A 138 -26.59 3.06 -0.81
N LYS A 139 -25.79 3.09 0.27
CA LYS A 139 -25.71 4.21 1.22
C LYS A 139 -24.71 5.30 0.79
N GLY A 140 -23.65 4.91 0.10
CA GLY A 140 -22.56 5.80 -0.31
C GLY A 140 -22.73 6.47 -1.68
N THR A 141 -23.70 6.03 -2.49
CA THR A 141 -24.09 6.70 -3.73
C THR A 141 -25.52 7.24 -3.67
N PHE A 142 -25.70 8.51 -4.04
CA PHE A 142 -27.01 9.08 -4.30
C PHE A 142 -27.50 8.77 -5.73
N ASN A 143 -26.58 8.42 -6.62
CA ASN A 143 -26.85 8.08 -8.01
C ASN A 143 -27.41 6.66 -8.10
N ILE A 144 -28.60 6.53 -8.69
CA ILE A 144 -29.32 5.29 -9.03
C ILE A 144 -30.12 5.54 -10.31
N SER A 145 -30.54 4.50 -11.03
CA SER A 145 -31.50 4.65 -12.12
C SER A 145 -32.76 5.35 -11.64
N TYR A 146 -33.31 6.24 -12.48
CA TYR A 146 -34.53 6.97 -12.20
C TYR A 146 -35.70 6.03 -11.84
N ASP A 147 -35.78 4.88 -12.50
CA ASP A 147 -36.85 3.89 -12.32
C ASP A 147 -36.90 3.31 -10.89
N LEU A 148 -35.76 3.30 -10.19
CA LEU A 148 -35.68 2.81 -8.81
C LEU A 148 -36.02 3.85 -7.75
N ILE A 149 -36.12 5.14 -8.10
CA ILE A 149 -36.31 6.21 -7.12
C ILE A 149 -37.64 6.04 -6.39
N SER A 150 -38.72 5.73 -7.11
CA SER A 150 -40.05 5.52 -6.53
C SER A 150 -40.07 4.29 -5.63
N LEU A 151 -39.57 3.15 -6.13
CA LEU A 151 -39.45 1.90 -5.37
C LEU A 151 -38.63 2.08 -4.08
N LYS A 152 -37.50 2.80 -4.16
CA LYS A 152 -36.65 3.10 -2.99
C LYS A 152 -37.36 3.94 -1.94
N ARG A 153 -38.25 4.86 -2.35
CA ARG A 153 -38.99 5.73 -1.41
C ARG A 153 -40.05 4.98 -0.61
N GLU A 154 -40.63 3.94 -1.19
CA GLU A 154 -41.67 3.10 -0.58
C GLU A 154 -41.11 2.03 0.38
N LEU A 155 -39.79 1.82 0.41
CA LEU A 155 -39.17 0.83 1.28
C LEU A 155 -39.41 1.11 2.77
N LYS A 156 -39.49 0.01 3.55
CA LYS A 156 -39.64 0.04 5.00
C LYS A 156 -38.52 0.88 5.64
N ARG A 157 -38.91 1.77 6.57
CA ARG A 157 -37.99 2.59 7.36
C ARG A 157 -37.50 1.84 8.59
N SER A 158 -36.30 2.17 9.04
CA SER A 158 -35.74 1.60 10.27
C SER A 158 -36.56 2.05 11.48
N GLU A 159 -36.88 1.11 12.37
CA GLU A 159 -37.57 1.40 13.63
C GLU A 159 -36.71 2.26 14.57
N LYS A 160 -35.38 2.14 14.48
CA LYS A 160 -34.41 2.94 15.27
C LYS A 160 -34.22 4.34 14.71
N ASN A 161 -34.32 4.52 13.40
CA ASN A 161 -34.19 5.82 12.74
C ASN A 161 -35.16 5.93 11.56
N PRO A 162 -36.36 6.51 11.77
CA PRO A 162 -37.39 6.60 10.74
C PRO A 162 -36.98 7.37 9.47
N LYS A 163 -35.91 8.18 9.55
CA LYS A 163 -35.36 8.91 8.39
C LYS A 163 -34.54 8.00 7.45
N GLN A 164 -34.11 6.83 7.92
CA GLN A 164 -33.30 5.89 7.16
C GLN A 164 -34.13 4.69 6.71
N ILE A 165 -33.83 4.18 5.51
CA ILE A 165 -34.38 2.91 5.02
C ILE A 165 -33.79 1.80 5.88
N ASP A 166 -34.57 0.77 6.17
CA ASP A 166 -34.07 -0.43 6.83
C ASP A 166 -32.95 -1.09 6.00
N ASP A 167 -31.85 -1.46 6.68
CA ASP A 167 -30.64 -1.94 6.03
C ASP A 167 -30.89 -3.22 5.21
N SER A 168 -31.68 -4.15 5.73
CA SER A 168 -31.96 -5.42 5.03
C SER A 168 -32.78 -5.19 3.76
N THR A 169 -33.72 -4.25 3.82
CA THR A 169 -34.59 -3.90 2.69
C THR A 169 -33.81 -3.16 1.60
N LEU A 170 -32.92 -2.24 2.01
CA LEU A 170 -32.05 -1.50 1.09
C LEU A 170 -31.02 -2.42 0.42
N GLU A 171 -30.44 -3.37 1.16
CA GLU A 171 -29.49 -4.34 0.63
C GLU A 171 -30.12 -5.23 -0.43
N LYS A 172 -31.36 -5.69 -0.17
CA LYS A 172 -32.12 -6.50 -1.12
C LYS A 172 -32.40 -5.74 -2.41
N LEU A 173 -32.93 -4.51 -2.33
CA LEU A 173 -33.18 -3.67 -3.50
C LEU A 173 -31.91 -3.49 -4.35
N PHE A 174 -30.77 -3.26 -3.69
CA PHE A 174 -29.48 -3.11 -4.36
C PHE A 174 -29.04 -4.38 -5.09
N LYS A 175 -29.08 -5.54 -4.41
CA LYS A 175 -28.68 -6.83 -5.00
C LYS A 175 -29.57 -7.24 -6.18
N ASP A 176 -30.87 -7.03 -6.05
CA ASP A 176 -31.85 -7.38 -7.09
C ASP A 176 -31.72 -6.49 -8.35
N ASN A 177 -31.09 -5.31 -8.23
CA ASN A 177 -31.01 -4.31 -9.31
C ASN A 177 -29.58 -3.80 -9.53
N ILE A 178 -28.57 -4.64 -9.36
CA ILE A 178 -27.17 -4.22 -9.32
C ILE A 178 -26.71 -3.39 -10.55
N GLU A 179 -27.25 -3.69 -11.73
CA GLU A 179 -26.94 -2.98 -12.99
C GLU A 179 -27.52 -1.57 -13.06
N GLN A 180 -28.49 -1.25 -12.19
CA GLN A 180 -29.17 0.04 -12.11
C GLN A 180 -28.55 0.95 -11.04
N PHE A 181 -27.46 0.50 -10.40
CA PHE A 181 -26.62 1.31 -9.54
C PHE A 181 -25.26 1.52 -10.22
N PRO A 182 -24.62 2.69 -10.09
CA PRO A 182 -23.23 2.85 -10.48
C PRO A 182 -22.39 1.84 -9.68
N GLN A 183 -21.57 1.04 -10.35
CA GLN A 183 -20.71 0.05 -9.67
C GLN A 183 -19.46 0.66 -9.03
N TYR A 184 -19.37 1.99 -9.03
CA TYR A 184 -18.36 2.76 -8.34
C TYR A 184 -19.04 3.86 -7.52
N TYR A 185 -18.59 4.04 -6.28
CA TYR A 185 -18.84 5.24 -5.52
C TYR A 185 -17.60 5.60 -4.71
N SER A 186 -17.46 6.89 -4.45
CA SER A 186 -16.40 7.46 -3.62
C SER A 186 -17.01 8.00 -2.34
N THR A 187 -16.48 7.59 -1.20
CA THR A 187 -16.77 8.26 0.08
C THR A 187 -15.55 9.06 0.49
N PRO A 188 -15.68 10.38 0.73
CA PRO A 188 -14.58 11.17 1.23
C PRO A 188 -14.24 10.68 2.64
N THR A 189 -12.95 10.45 2.90
CA THR A 189 -12.45 10.09 4.20
C THR A 189 -11.28 10.99 4.56
N THR A 190 -11.22 11.45 5.80
CA THR A 190 -10.11 12.29 6.26
C THR A 190 -8.82 11.47 6.32
N ARG A 191 -7.78 12.02 5.71
CA ARG A 191 -6.43 11.46 5.68
C ARG A 191 -5.42 12.54 5.99
N GLU A 192 -4.46 12.20 6.83
CA GLU A 192 -3.34 13.06 7.19
C GLU A 192 -2.25 12.92 6.12
N TYR A 193 -1.69 14.06 5.74
CA TYR A 193 -0.57 14.19 4.82
C TYR A 193 0.58 14.89 5.53
N VAL A 194 1.80 14.51 5.15
CA VAL A 194 3.03 15.20 5.56
C VAL A 194 3.62 15.92 4.36
N PHE A 195 3.88 17.22 4.51
CA PHE A 195 4.76 17.96 3.60
C PHE A 195 6.12 18.14 4.26
N VAL A 196 7.16 18.13 3.43
CA VAL A 196 8.54 18.05 3.89
C VAL A 196 9.33 19.21 3.32
N ASN A 197 10.08 19.89 4.18
CA ASN A 197 11.05 20.91 3.77
C ASN A 197 12.46 20.29 3.83
N GLY A 198 12.89 19.71 2.70
CA GLY A 198 14.16 18.98 2.57
C GLY A 198 13.94 17.52 2.13
N MET A 199 14.84 16.64 2.56
CA MET A 199 14.81 15.22 2.19
C MET A 199 15.00 14.34 3.43
N TYR A 200 14.45 13.13 3.39
CA TYR A 200 14.78 12.10 4.35
C TYR A 200 16.16 11.54 4.04
N GLU A 201 17.02 11.43 5.05
CA GLU A 201 18.26 10.66 4.94
C GLU A 201 18.12 9.42 5.82
N ILE A 202 18.08 8.24 5.18
CA ILE A 202 17.87 6.97 5.87
C ILE A 202 19.13 6.13 5.69
N GLN A 203 19.86 5.94 6.78
CA GLN A 203 20.97 5.01 6.82
C GLN A 203 20.43 3.58 6.82
N ILE A 204 20.82 2.79 5.82
CA ILE A 204 20.44 1.38 5.69
C ILE A 204 21.67 0.49 5.54
N ILE A 205 21.56 -0.75 6.03
CA ILE A 205 22.44 -1.86 5.61
C ILE A 205 21.68 -2.62 4.54
N ILE A 206 22.21 -2.71 3.33
CA ILE A 206 21.55 -3.33 2.18
C ILE A 206 22.39 -4.46 1.62
N ASP A 207 21.72 -5.45 1.05
CA ASP A 207 22.32 -6.52 0.27
C ASP A 207 22.99 -5.94 -0.98
N HIS A 208 24.21 -6.40 -1.27
CA HIS A 208 25.01 -5.86 -2.37
C HIS A 208 24.35 -6.05 -3.74
N ASP A 209 23.70 -7.19 -3.99
CA ASP A 209 23.02 -7.46 -5.26
C ASP A 209 21.78 -6.58 -5.39
N LEU A 210 21.01 -6.39 -4.30
CA LEU A 210 19.87 -5.47 -4.30
C LEU A 210 20.32 -4.02 -4.57
N TYR A 211 21.37 -3.57 -3.90
CA TYR A 211 21.93 -2.23 -4.11
C TYR A 211 22.34 -2.02 -5.56
N LYS A 212 23.02 -3.00 -6.17
CA LYS A 212 23.43 -2.93 -7.56
C LYS A 212 22.22 -2.79 -8.50
N LEU A 213 21.20 -3.64 -8.34
CA LEU A 213 19.98 -3.58 -9.15
C LEU A 213 19.29 -2.22 -9.04
N LEU A 214 19.14 -1.70 -7.82
CA LEU A 214 18.53 -0.40 -7.60
C LEU A 214 19.38 0.72 -8.21
N LYS A 215 20.70 0.71 -8.00
CA LYS A 215 21.61 1.73 -8.54
C LYS A 215 21.59 1.75 -10.06
N GLU A 216 21.58 0.59 -10.72
CA GLU A 216 21.46 0.48 -12.17
C GLU A 216 20.14 1.08 -12.67
N GLN A 217 19.02 0.77 -12.02
CA GLN A 217 17.71 1.30 -12.40
C GLN A 217 17.62 2.82 -12.20
N LEU A 218 18.15 3.32 -11.08
CA LEU A 218 18.19 4.75 -10.75
C LEU A 218 19.05 5.60 -11.70
N LEU A 219 19.92 4.98 -12.53
CA LEU A 219 20.61 5.71 -13.60
C LEU A 219 19.65 6.20 -14.70
N SER A 220 18.51 5.51 -14.85
CA SER A 220 17.52 5.78 -15.88
C SER A 220 16.25 6.44 -15.33
N GLU A 221 15.77 6.00 -14.17
CA GLU A 221 14.52 6.43 -13.55
C GLU A 221 14.73 6.51 -12.03
N ASN A 222 14.69 7.72 -11.48
CA ASN A 222 14.85 8.00 -10.06
C ASN A 222 13.54 8.34 -9.35
N LEU A 223 12.41 8.28 -10.06
CA LEU A 223 11.08 8.57 -9.53
C LEU A 223 10.42 7.30 -8.99
N GLY A 224 9.82 7.40 -7.81
CA GLY A 224 9.03 6.34 -7.21
C GLY A 224 7.85 6.82 -6.39
N PHE A 225 7.10 5.88 -5.84
CA PHE A 225 5.95 6.14 -4.98
C PHE A 225 6.20 5.70 -3.54
N LEU A 226 5.92 6.59 -2.59
CA LEU A 226 6.06 6.32 -1.16
C LEU A 226 4.72 6.47 -0.42
N GLY A 227 4.31 5.41 0.28
CA GLY A 227 3.05 5.33 1.01
C GLY A 227 1.84 5.08 0.10
N THR A 228 1.63 5.95 -0.89
CA THR A 228 0.57 5.82 -1.90
C THR A 228 1.09 6.18 -3.29
N SER A 229 0.33 5.88 -4.35
CA SER A 229 0.65 6.28 -5.72
C SER A 229 0.61 7.79 -5.96
N GLU A 230 0.09 8.56 -4.99
CA GLU A 230 0.06 10.03 -5.02
C GLU A 230 1.33 10.63 -4.39
N GLY A 231 2.05 9.86 -3.56
CA GLY A 231 3.26 10.29 -2.86
C GLY A 231 4.51 10.13 -3.73
N TRP A 232 4.68 11.01 -4.72
CA TRP A 232 5.84 10.97 -5.62
C TRP A 232 7.11 11.39 -4.89
N VAL A 233 8.19 10.63 -5.10
CA VAL A 233 9.49 10.87 -4.49
C VAL A 233 10.61 10.71 -5.51
N ASN A 234 11.69 11.47 -5.32
CA ASN A 234 12.97 11.31 -6.00
C ASN A 234 13.93 10.55 -5.08
N LEU A 235 14.62 9.54 -5.61
CA LEU A 235 15.50 8.65 -4.86
C LEU A 235 16.96 8.78 -5.29
N LYS A 236 17.85 8.75 -4.29
CA LYS A 236 19.28 8.67 -4.51
C LYS A 236 19.97 7.86 -3.43
N PHE A 237 21.04 7.17 -3.80
CA PHE A 237 21.95 6.55 -2.84
C PHE A 237 23.25 7.34 -2.72
N ARG A 238 23.76 7.42 -1.49
CA ARG A 238 25.07 7.94 -1.14
C ARG A 238 25.83 6.88 -0.36
N GLU A 239 27.07 6.60 -0.77
CA GLU A 239 27.96 5.69 -0.02
C GLU A 239 28.45 6.40 1.25
N VAL A 240 28.61 5.64 2.34
CA VAL A 240 29.04 6.13 3.66
C VAL A 240 30.55 6.05 3.79
#